data_AF-A0A7X7TT30-F1
#
_entry.id   AF-A0A7X7TT30-F1
#
_cell.length_a   1.000
_cell.length_b   1.000
_cell.length_c   1.000
_cell.angle_alpha   90.00
_cell.angle_beta   90.00
_cell.angle_gamma   90.00
#
_symmetry.space_group_name_H-M   'P 1'
#
loop_
_entity.id
_entity.type
_entity.pdbx_description
1 polymer ?
#
loop_
_entity_poly.entity_id
_entity_poly.type
_entity_poly.pdbx_seq_one_letter_code
_entity_poly.pdbx_strand_id
1 'polypeptide(L)'
;MSLDGEPCRILADAFGIEEFDEKHGWQNVDILDVDDVFVNKRVVIHEKIGEPIAWKDSNGQKEYAGFIIERGLGKFMFLGIGMVHEFNYELEVIKALARKIGIEPLVSLDDDNLSVTIRSDGATKFIFINNYDEIDRTSTISYNGEHLFDGQKLTIPARTGVMLPMNCKLNDDIHIVYSTTEIYDVQEDGMSMNLFLKMMTGEEATVVLRTKTYVPVSDDVNDNTIRISCDDDTYFIKVMSKLGNDVVLNFQRRCEKTT
;
A
#
# COMPACT_ATOMS: atom_id res chain seq x y z
N MET A 1 23.84 -19.41 -16.29
CA MET A 1 24.76 -18.98 -17.36
C MET A 1 25.20 -17.55 -17.09
N SER A 2 26.38 -17.14 -17.55
CA SER A 2 26.78 -15.72 -17.59
C SER A 2 25.99 -14.99 -18.68
N LEU A 3 26.17 -13.67 -18.77
CA LEU A 3 25.61 -12.87 -19.86
C LEU A 3 26.12 -13.30 -21.25
N ASP A 4 27.27 -13.98 -21.29
CA ASP A 4 27.89 -14.50 -22.53
C ASP A 4 27.41 -15.93 -22.87
N GLY A 5 26.50 -16.51 -22.07
CA GLY A 5 25.99 -17.87 -22.29
C GLY A 5 26.87 -18.98 -21.70
N GLU A 6 27.97 -18.64 -21.05
CA GLU A 6 28.88 -19.63 -20.45
C GLU A 6 28.33 -20.16 -19.10
N PRO A 7 28.70 -21.38 -18.68
CA PRO A 7 28.39 -21.85 -17.33
C PRO A 7 28.91 -20.88 -16.26
N CYS A 8 28.02 -20.44 -15.37
CA CYS A 8 28.36 -19.50 -14.29
C CYS A 8 27.77 -20.01 -12.99
N ARG A 9 28.64 -20.21 -11.99
CA ARG A 9 28.31 -20.79 -10.68
C ARG A 9 28.65 -19.89 -9.49
N ILE A 10 29.05 -18.64 -9.73
CA ILE A 10 29.55 -17.72 -8.68
C ILE A 10 28.64 -17.69 -7.44
N LEU A 11 27.32 -17.54 -7.64
CA LEU A 11 26.36 -17.54 -6.52
C LEU A 11 26.20 -18.93 -5.88
N ALA A 12 26.08 -19.98 -6.68
CA ALA A 12 25.95 -21.35 -6.19
C ALA A 12 27.16 -21.74 -5.31
N ASP A 13 28.38 -21.48 -5.78
CA ASP A 13 29.62 -21.79 -5.08
C ASP A 13 29.76 -20.94 -3.81
N ALA A 14 29.38 -19.66 -3.84
CA ALA A 14 29.36 -18.79 -2.65
C ALA A 14 28.40 -19.28 -1.55
N PHE A 15 27.34 -19.99 -1.93
CA PHE A 15 26.35 -20.56 -1.03
C PHE A 15 26.65 -22.02 -0.65
N GLY A 16 27.68 -22.62 -1.24
CA GLY A 16 28.04 -24.02 -1.00
C GLY A 16 27.09 -25.02 -1.68
N ILE A 17 26.43 -24.63 -2.78
CA ILE A 17 25.63 -25.54 -3.58
C ILE A 17 26.58 -26.30 -4.51
N GLU A 18 26.88 -27.55 -4.14
CA GLU A 18 27.72 -28.44 -4.95
C GLU A 18 26.96 -28.99 -6.15
N GLU A 19 25.75 -29.50 -5.90
CA GLU A 19 24.89 -30.10 -6.91
C GLU A 19 23.44 -29.73 -6.65
N PHE A 20 22.67 -29.62 -7.72
CA PHE A 20 21.23 -29.45 -7.66
C PHE A 20 20.57 -30.06 -8.89
N ASP A 21 19.37 -30.59 -8.71
CA ASP A 21 18.50 -31.03 -9.79
C ASP A 21 17.36 -30.03 -10.02
N GLU A 22 16.70 -30.12 -11.17
CA GLU A 22 15.45 -29.42 -11.43
C GLU A 22 14.32 -30.43 -11.65
N LYS A 23 13.22 -30.28 -10.91
CA LYS A 23 11.98 -31.01 -11.13
C LYS A 23 10.94 -30.07 -11.72
N HIS A 24 10.43 -30.44 -12.90
CA HIS A 24 9.36 -29.73 -13.58
C HIS A 24 8.01 -30.43 -13.39
N GLY A 25 6.93 -29.66 -13.51
CA GLY A 25 5.58 -30.14 -13.35
C GLY A 25 5.02 -29.85 -11.96
N TRP A 26 3.70 -29.97 -11.87
CA TRP A 26 2.94 -29.66 -10.67
C TRP A 26 3.24 -30.62 -9.53
N GLN A 27 3.55 -30.07 -8.37
CA GLN A 27 3.91 -30.81 -7.19
C GLN A 27 3.70 -29.98 -5.93
N ASN A 28 3.53 -30.66 -4.80
CA ASN A 28 3.41 -30.04 -3.49
C ASN A 28 4.77 -29.95 -2.81
N VAL A 29 5.01 -28.83 -2.11
CA VAL A 29 6.20 -28.52 -1.32
C VAL A 29 5.77 -27.85 -0.02
N ASP A 30 6.39 -28.19 1.09
CA ASP A 30 6.16 -27.48 2.35
C ASP A 30 7.05 -26.23 2.37
N ILE A 31 6.49 -25.08 2.73
CA ILE A 31 7.21 -23.81 2.80
C ILE A 31 6.93 -23.18 4.17
N LEU A 32 7.99 -23.05 4.98
CA LEU A 32 7.87 -22.64 6.39
C LEU A 32 6.86 -23.52 7.14
N ASP A 33 5.76 -22.92 7.62
CA ASP A 33 4.67 -23.59 8.34
C ASP A 33 3.44 -23.82 7.44
N VAL A 34 3.58 -23.66 6.12
CA VAL A 34 2.51 -23.89 5.14
C VAL A 34 2.81 -25.18 4.39
N ASP A 35 1.99 -26.19 4.65
CA ASP A 35 2.10 -27.51 4.04
C ASP A 35 1.49 -27.51 2.63
N ASP A 36 1.97 -28.43 1.78
CA ASP A 36 1.37 -28.76 0.49
C ASP A 36 1.20 -27.58 -0.50
N VAL A 37 2.14 -26.62 -0.52
CA VAL A 37 2.12 -25.49 -1.47
C VAL A 37 2.32 -25.97 -2.91
N PHE A 38 1.41 -25.55 -3.80
CA PHE A 38 1.42 -25.98 -5.20
C PHE A 38 2.47 -25.21 -6.01
N VAL A 39 3.44 -25.93 -6.57
CA VAL A 39 4.52 -25.35 -7.37
C VAL A 39 4.65 -26.06 -8.73
N ASN A 40 5.03 -25.32 -9.77
CA ASN A 40 5.19 -25.86 -11.13
C ASN A 40 6.63 -26.26 -11.47
N LYS A 41 7.58 -25.84 -10.64
CA LYS A 41 9.00 -26.15 -10.75
C LYS A 41 9.61 -26.11 -9.36
N ARG A 42 10.60 -26.96 -9.10
CA ARG A 42 11.53 -26.75 -7.99
C ARG A 42 12.94 -27.19 -8.30
N VAL A 43 13.89 -26.54 -7.66
CA VAL A 43 15.26 -26.99 -7.49
C VAL A 43 15.29 -28.01 -6.35
N VAL A 44 16.11 -29.05 -6.49
CA VAL A 44 16.33 -30.06 -5.45
C VAL A 44 17.79 -30.03 -5.03
N ILE A 45 17.99 -29.75 -3.75
CA ILE A 45 19.29 -29.85 -3.09
C ILE A 45 19.16 -30.97 -2.05
N HIS A 46 20.02 -31.99 -2.17
CA HIS A 46 19.97 -33.17 -1.30
C HIS A 46 20.64 -32.91 0.06
N GLU A 47 21.53 -31.93 0.11
CA GLU A 47 22.20 -31.53 1.34
C GLU A 47 21.50 -30.36 2.02
N LYS A 48 21.49 -30.39 3.36
CA LYS A 48 20.95 -29.29 4.16
C LYS A 48 21.95 -28.13 4.19
N ILE A 49 21.65 -27.07 3.44
CA ILE A 49 22.39 -25.81 3.49
C ILE A 49 21.63 -24.84 4.39
N GLY A 50 22.30 -24.26 5.40
CA GLY A 50 21.70 -23.24 6.26
C GLY A 50 20.43 -23.67 6.99
N GLU A 51 19.54 -22.70 7.22
CA GLU A 51 18.20 -22.92 7.75
C GLU A 51 17.24 -23.28 6.61
N PRO A 52 16.66 -24.49 6.56
CA PRO A 52 15.73 -24.88 5.52
C PRO A 52 14.40 -24.13 5.68
N ILE A 53 13.87 -23.63 4.57
CA ILE A 53 12.58 -22.91 4.52
C ILE A 53 11.60 -23.52 3.52
N ALA A 54 12.06 -24.41 2.64
CA ALA A 54 11.20 -25.16 1.74
C ALA A 54 11.76 -26.56 1.50
N TRP A 55 10.91 -27.58 1.58
CA TRP A 55 11.30 -28.97 1.38
C TRP A 55 10.13 -29.84 0.91
N LYS A 56 10.46 -31.03 0.41
CA LYS A 56 9.48 -32.11 0.21
C LYS A 56 10.03 -33.40 0.79
N ASP A 57 9.22 -34.10 1.56
CA ASP A 57 9.52 -35.47 1.96
C ASP A 57 9.27 -36.43 0.78
N SER A 58 10.34 -37.02 0.26
CA SER A 58 10.29 -38.01 -0.82
C SER A 58 10.90 -39.31 -0.30
N ASN A 59 10.06 -40.33 -0.11
CA ASN A 59 10.48 -41.66 0.38
C ASN A 59 11.26 -41.63 1.71
N GLY A 60 10.87 -40.75 2.64
CA GLY A 60 11.51 -40.61 3.95
C GLY A 60 12.82 -39.81 3.94
N GLN A 61 13.17 -39.19 2.80
CA GLN A 61 14.28 -38.24 2.69
C GLN A 61 13.76 -36.85 2.36
N LYS A 62 14.33 -35.84 3.01
CA LYS A 62 14.04 -34.44 2.71
C LYS A 62 14.81 -33.99 1.49
N GLU A 63 14.08 -33.56 0.49
CA GLU A 63 14.60 -32.86 -0.68
C GLU A 63 14.39 -31.35 -0.46
N TYR A 64 15.48 -30.59 -0.28
CA TYR A 64 15.40 -29.16 0.02
C TYR A 64 15.23 -28.33 -1.24
N ALA A 65 14.39 -27.31 -1.18
CA ALA A 65 14.12 -26.39 -2.29
C ALA A 65 14.33 -24.91 -1.91
N GLY A 66 14.61 -24.63 -0.64
CA GLY A 66 14.86 -23.27 -0.16
C GLY A 66 15.55 -23.25 1.19
N PHE A 67 16.40 -22.26 1.39
CA PHE A 67 17.13 -22.07 2.63
C PHE A 67 17.48 -20.61 2.90
N ILE A 68 17.84 -20.32 4.14
CA ILE A 68 18.41 -19.05 4.57
C ILE A 68 19.82 -19.28 5.12
N ILE A 69 20.74 -18.39 4.75
CA ILE A 69 22.08 -18.32 5.33
C ILE A 69 22.39 -16.89 5.76
N GLU A 70 23.21 -16.77 6.79
CA GLU A 70 23.83 -15.51 7.19
C GLU A 70 25.26 -15.45 6.67
N ARG A 71 25.65 -14.28 6.14
CA ARG A 71 26.98 -14.01 5.61
C ARG A 71 27.37 -12.57 5.94
N GLY A 72 28.33 -12.41 6.84
CA GLY A 72 28.74 -11.09 7.33
C GLY A 72 27.57 -10.37 8.00
N LEU A 73 27.25 -9.17 7.52
CA LEU A 73 26.12 -8.37 8.01
C LEU A 73 24.81 -8.62 7.24
N GLY A 74 24.84 -9.51 6.23
CA GLY A 74 23.69 -9.77 5.36
C GLY A 74 23.06 -11.14 5.60
N LYS A 75 21.80 -11.24 5.18
CA LYS A 75 21.02 -12.49 5.12
C LYS A 75 20.66 -12.77 3.67
N PHE A 76 20.80 -14.02 3.24
CA PHE A 76 20.39 -14.47 1.91
C PHE A 76 19.33 -15.55 2.03
N MET A 77 18.29 -15.44 1.21
CA MET A 77 17.24 -16.44 1.07
C MET A 77 17.29 -17.02 -0.34
N PHE A 78 17.59 -18.31 -0.42
CA PHE A 78 17.40 -19.09 -1.64
C PHE A 78 16.00 -19.64 -1.65
N LEU A 79 15.25 -19.38 -2.72
CA LEU A 79 13.94 -19.97 -2.94
C LEU A 79 13.87 -20.52 -4.35
N GLY A 80 14.22 -21.80 -4.49
CA GLY A 80 14.28 -22.51 -5.76
C GLY A 80 12.94 -23.09 -6.18
N ILE A 81 11.83 -22.36 -6.03
CA ILE A 81 10.49 -22.83 -6.42
C ILE A 81 9.87 -21.89 -7.44
N GLY A 82 9.10 -22.46 -8.37
CA GLY A 82 8.20 -21.72 -9.25
C GLY A 82 6.79 -21.81 -8.70
N MET A 83 6.30 -20.71 -8.13
CA MET A 83 4.94 -20.59 -7.58
C MET A 83 4.14 -19.61 -8.42
N VAL A 84 2.91 -19.99 -8.78
CA VAL A 84 1.93 -19.09 -9.40
C VAL A 84 1.12 -18.40 -8.30
N HIS A 85 0.43 -17.31 -8.63
CA HIS A 85 -0.49 -16.66 -7.69
C HIS A 85 -1.93 -16.88 -8.17
N GLU A 86 -2.50 -18.01 -7.79
CA GLU A 86 -3.87 -18.44 -8.08
C GLU A 86 -4.76 -18.43 -6.83
N PHE A 87 -4.17 -18.58 -5.65
CA PHE A 87 -4.90 -18.70 -4.38
C PHE A 87 -4.35 -17.76 -3.31
N ASN A 88 -5.23 -17.28 -2.43
CA ASN A 88 -4.86 -16.32 -1.38
C ASN A 88 -3.78 -16.83 -0.40
N TYR A 89 -3.68 -18.15 -0.18
CA TYR A 89 -2.67 -18.69 0.74
C TYR A 89 -1.23 -18.47 0.22
N GLU A 90 -1.04 -18.35 -1.09
CA GLU A 90 0.27 -18.10 -1.70
C GLU A 90 0.77 -16.69 -1.35
N LEU A 91 -0.14 -15.73 -1.19
CA LEU A 91 0.19 -14.41 -0.66
C LEU A 91 0.65 -14.50 0.81
N GLU A 92 0.04 -15.37 1.62
CA GLU A 92 0.48 -15.61 2.99
C GLU A 92 1.86 -16.28 3.05
N VAL A 93 2.17 -17.20 2.13
CA VAL A 93 3.52 -17.75 1.95
C VAL A 93 4.53 -16.64 1.65
N ILE A 94 4.23 -15.75 0.70
CA ILE A 94 5.09 -14.62 0.35
C ILE A 94 5.30 -13.71 1.57
N LYS A 95 4.23 -13.35 2.30
CA LYS A 95 4.30 -12.54 3.52
C LYS A 95 5.16 -13.23 4.58
N ALA A 96 4.99 -14.53 4.79
CA ALA A 96 5.76 -15.30 5.78
C ALA A 96 7.26 -15.35 5.42
N LEU A 97 7.59 -15.55 4.15
CA LEU A 97 8.97 -15.51 3.65
C LEU A 97 9.60 -14.12 3.82
N ALA A 98 8.88 -13.05 3.49
CA ALA A 98 9.33 -11.68 3.69
C ALA A 98 9.64 -11.40 5.17
N ARG A 99 8.74 -11.77 6.08
CA ARG A 99 8.96 -11.63 7.53
C ARG A 99 10.16 -12.44 8.02
N LYS A 100 10.37 -13.65 7.49
CA LYS A 100 11.52 -14.50 7.85
C LYS A 100 12.88 -13.83 7.59
N ILE A 101 12.95 -12.96 6.57
CA ILE A 101 14.14 -12.16 6.27
C ILE A 101 14.11 -10.75 6.85
N GLY A 102 13.13 -10.41 7.68
CA GLY A 102 13.01 -9.13 8.39
C GLY A 102 12.35 -8.02 7.57
N ILE A 103 11.59 -8.37 6.53
CA ILE A 103 10.79 -7.42 5.76
C ILE A 103 9.37 -7.42 6.31
N GLU A 104 8.94 -6.29 6.86
CA GLU A 104 7.58 -6.06 7.34
C GLU A 104 6.83 -5.08 6.42
N PRO A 105 5.52 -5.26 6.22
CA PRO A 105 4.72 -4.30 5.47
C PRO A 105 4.65 -2.97 6.24
N LEU A 106 4.87 -1.86 5.53
CA LEU A 106 4.73 -0.52 6.11
C LEU A 106 3.26 -0.09 6.23
N VAL A 107 2.39 -0.68 5.40
CA VAL A 107 0.96 -0.37 5.37
C VAL A 107 0.18 -1.56 5.91
N SER A 108 -0.80 -1.30 6.76
CA SER A 108 -1.74 -2.29 7.25
C SER A 108 -3.17 -1.82 7.08
N LEU A 109 -4.07 -2.78 6.86
CA LEU A 109 -5.48 -2.57 6.54
C LEU A 109 -6.34 -3.48 7.42
N ASP A 110 -7.57 -3.07 7.67
CA ASP A 110 -8.58 -3.96 8.26
C ASP A 110 -9.14 -4.96 7.21
N ASP A 111 -8.96 -4.67 5.91
CA ASP A 111 -9.41 -5.52 4.79
C ASP A 111 -8.24 -5.73 3.82
N ASP A 112 -7.71 -6.96 3.79
CA ASP A 112 -6.56 -7.36 2.98
C ASP A 112 -6.85 -7.43 1.47
N ASN A 113 -8.09 -7.24 1.03
CA ASN A 113 -8.46 -7.26 -0.39
C ASN A 113 -8.27 -5.90 -1.09
N LEU A 114 -7.88 -4.86 -0.35
CA LEU A 114 -7.48 -3.58 -0.91
C LEU A 114 -5.98 -3.55 -1.16
N SER A 115 -5.58 -3.02 -2.32
CA SER A 115 -4.17 -2.78 -2.64
C SER A 115 -3.82 -1.32 -2.35
N VAL A 116 -2.86 -1.10 -1.44
CA VAL A 116 -2.41 0.25 -1.07
C VAL A 116 -0.94 0.46 -1.40
N THR A 117 -0.66 1.57 -2.06
CA THR A 117 0.70 2.04 -2.34
C THR A 117 0.84 3.48 -1.90
N ILE A 118 1.97 3.82 -1.28
CA ILE A 118 2.26 5.19 -0.83
C ILE A 118 3.44 5.72 -1.63
N ARG A 119 3.23 6.86 -2.27
CA ARG A 119 4.32 7.66 -2.85
C ARG A 119 4.61 8.83 -1.94
N SER A 120 5.87 9.01 -1.56
CA SER A 120 6.28 10.10 -0.67
C SER A 120 7.65 10.66 -1.06
N ASP A 121 7.82 11.95 -0.82
CA ASP A 121 9.11 12.64 -0.86
C ASP A 121 9.70 12.88 0.56
N GLY A 122 9.07 12.29 1.59
CA GLY A 122 9.39 12.50 3.01
C GLY A 122 8.44 13.45 3.72
N ALA A 123 7.99 14.51 3.05
CA ALA A 123 7.02 15.47 3.59
C ALA A 123 5.62 15.13 3.08
N THR A 124 5.44 15.20 1.77
CA THR A 124 4.19 14.97 1.06
C THR A 124 3.95 13.48 0.86
N LYS A 125 2.69 13.04 0.96
CA LYS A 125 2.28 11.67 0.70
C LYS A 125 1.06 11.64 -0.21
N PHE A 126 1.08 10.73 -1.17
CA PHE A 126 -0.09 10.34 -1.94
C PHE A 126 -0.37 8.86 -1.68
N ILE A 127 -1.57 8.59 -1.16
CA ILE A 127 -2.03 7.26 -0.80
C ILE A 127 -2.90 6.75 -1.95
N PHE A 128 -2.40 5.76 -2.68
CA PHE A 128 -3.14 5.10 -3.76
C PHE A 128 -3.83 3.88 -3.19
N ILE A 129 -5.15 3.81 -3.28
CA ILE A 129 -5.95 2.68 -2.78
C ILE A 129 -6.75 2.14 -3.95
N ASN A 130 -6.56 0.86 -4.27
CA ASN A 130 -7.23 0.20 -5.38
C ASN A 130 -8.09 -0.95 -4.87
N ASN A 131 -9.34 -0.95 -5.28
CA ASN A 131 -10.28 -2.05 -5.11
C ASN A 131 -10.46 -2.76 -6.45
N TYR A 132 -9.89 -3.96 -6.57
CA TYR A 132 -10.01 -4.77 -7.78
C TYR A 132 -11.23 -5.69 -7.76
N ASP A 133 -11.95 -5.78 -6.64
CA ASP A 133 -13.13 -6.62 -6.49
C ASP A 133 -14.39 -5.98 -7.09
N GLU A 134 -15.41 -6.82 -7.23
CA GLU A 134 -16.75 -6.45 -7.72
C GLU A 134 -17.67 -5.88 -6.62
N ILE A 135 -17.18 -5.72 -5.39
CA ILE A 135 -17.94 -5.19 -4.25
C ILE A 135 -17.22 -4.01 -3.63
N ASP A 136 -17.98 -3.11 -3.02
CA ASP A 136 -17.43 -2.01 -2.24
C ASP A 136 -16.67 -2.57 -1.02
N ARG A 137 -15.53 -1.98 -0.72
CA ARG A 137 -14.62 -2.42 0.35
C ARG A 137 -14.39 -1.29 1.33
N THR A 138 -14.52 -1.56 2.62
CA THR A 138 -14.35 -0.55 3.68
C THR A 138 -13.19 -0.93 4.58
N SER A 139 -12.24 -0.02 4.77
CA SER A 139 -11.07 -0.29 5.61
C SER A 139 -10.53 0.95 6.32
N THR A 140 -9.90 0.75 7.46
CA THR A 140 -8.99 1.73 8.08
C THR A 140 -7.59 1.49 7.52
N ILE A 141 -6.83 2.57 7.29
CA ILE A 141 -5.47 2.48 6.75
C ILE A 141 -4.49 2.96 7.79
N SER A 142 -3.42 2.19 8.00
CA SER A 142 -2.31 2.60 8.86
C SER A 142 -0.99 2.54 8.11
N TYR A 143 -0.07 3.44 8.44
CA TYR A 143 1.28 3.51 7.90
C TYR A 143 2.29 3.62 9.03
N ASN A 144 3.29 2.74 9.07
CA ASN A 144 4.26 2.63 10.18
C ASN A 144 3.60 2.50 11.57
N GLY A 145 2.46 1.80 11.63
CA GLY A 145 1.70 1.59 12.87
C GLY A 145 0.82 2.78 13.29
N GLU A 146 0.83 3.89 12.56
CA GLU A 146 -0.05 5.04 12.83
C GLU A 146 -1.25 5.05 11.88
N HIS A 147 -2.44 5.32 12.41
CA HIS A 147 -3.63 5.47 11.59
C HIS A 147 -3.54 6.70 10.70
N LEU A 148 -3.84 6.52 9.41
CA LEU A 148 -4.01 7.60 8.46
C LEU A 148 -5.42 8.20 8.57
N PHE A 149 -5.59 9.44 8.11
CA PHE A 149 -6.89 10.12 8.02
C PHE A 149 -7.66 10.15 9.35
N ASP A 150 -6.95 10.32 10.47
CA ASP A 150 -7.48 10.27 11.84
C ASP A 150 -8.22 8.96 12.17
N GLY A 151 -7.83 7.85 11.53
CA GLY A 151 -8.44 6.53 11.73
C GLY A 151 -9.82 6.37 11.11
N GLN A 152 -10.20 7.25 10.18
CA GLN A 152 -11.47 7.14 9.47
C GLN A 152 -11.50 5.87 8.60
N LYS A 153 -12.65 5.20 8.60
CA LYS A 153 -12.94 4.11 7.66
C LYS A 153 -13.26 4.70 6.30
N LEU A 154 -12.57 4.22 5.28
CA LEU A 154 -12.77 4.63 3.90
C LEU A 154 -13.48 3.53 3.14
N THR A 155 -14.54 3.87 2.42
CA THR A 155 -15.24 2.93 1.52
C THR A 155 -14.77 3.19 0.10
N ILE A 156 -14.08 2.22 -0.50
CA ILE A 156 -13.61 2.28 -1.88
C ILE A 156 -14.59 1.50 -2.77
N PRO A 157 -15.24 2.15 -3.75
CA PRO A 157 -16.19 1.48 -4.61
C PRO A 157 -15.60 0.30 -5.38
N ALA A 158 -16.44 -0.65 -5.76
CA ALA A 158 -16.05 -1.76 -6.63
C ALA A 158 -15.26 -1.27 -7.87
N ARG A 159 -14.22 -2.03 -8.25
CA ARG A 159 -13.40 -1.80 -9.45
C ARG A 159 -12.83 -0.37 -9.60
N THR A 160 -12.59 0.32 -8.49
CA THR A 160 -12.18 1.73 -8.47
C THR A 160 -10.85 1.90 -7.74
N GLY A 161 -10.10 2.92 -8.14
CA GLY A 161 -8.91 3.38 -7.43
C GLY A 161 -9.05 4.86 -7.06
N VAL A 162 -8.40 5.26 -5.98
CA VAL A 162 -8.34 6.65 -5.52
C VAL A 162 -6.90 7.05 -5.18
N MET A 163 -6.61 8.34 -5.31
CA MET A 163 -5.36 8.98 -4.91
C MET A 163 -5.63 10.07 -3.87
N LEU A 164 -5.32 9.76 -2.61
CA LEU A 164 -5.62 10.63 -1.48
C LEU A 164 -4.38 11.42 -1.02
N PRO A 165 -4.46 12.77 -0.97
CA PRO A 165 -3.35 13.60 -0.52
C PRO A 165 -3.24 13.62 1.01
N MET A 166 -2.01 13.61 1.51
CA MET A 166 -1.69 13.78 2.93
C MET A 166 -0.42 14.62 3.11
N ASN A 167 -0.51 15.60 4.00
CA ASN A 167 0.56 16.56 4.32
C ASN A 167 1.10 17.27 3.07
N CYS A 168 0.21 17.72 2.19
CA CYS A 168 0.53 18.35 0.91
C CYS A 168 0.53 19.87 1.05
N LYS A 169 1.70 20.50 1.01
CA LYS A 169 1.84 21.96 0.96
C LYS A 169 1.59 22.43 -0.48
N LEU A 170 0.51 23.19 -0.71
CA LEU A 170 0.21 23.74 -2.03
C LEU A 170 1.00 25.03 -2.28
N ASN A 171 1.06 25.89 -1.27
CA ASN A 171 1.89 27.09 -1.24
C ASN A 171 2.24 27.46 0.23
N ASP A 172 2.79 28.65 0.47
CA ASP A 172 3.23 29.06 1.82
C ASP A 172 2.12 29.24 2.84
N ASP A 173 0.87 29.45 2.41
CA ASP A 173 -0.28 29.62 3.28
C ASP A 173 -1.15 28.37 3.36
N ILE A 174 -1.36 27.69 2.22
CA ILE A 174 -2.32 26.59 2.10
C ILE A 174 -1.63 25.24 2.22
N HIS A 175 -2.03 24.49 3.24
CA HIS A 175 -1.52 23.16 3.54
C HIS A 175 -2.67 22.17 3.72
N ILE A 176 -2.76 21.17 2.84
CA ILE A 176 -3.68 20.04 3.00
C ILE A 176 -3.07 19.08 4.01
N VAL A 177 -3.66 19.00 5.21
CA VAL A 177 -3.24 18.04 6.24
C VAL A 177 -3.58 16.62 5.77
N TYR A 178 -4.83 16.41 5.33
CA TYR A 178 -5.22 15.25 4.55
C TYR A 178 -6.55 15.49 3.83
N SER A 179 -6.85 14.66 2.85
CA SER A 179 -8.22 14.50 2.35
C SER A 179 -8.56 13.02 2.21
N THR A 180 -9.77 12.64 2.61
CA THR A 180 -10.28 11.29 2.37
C THR A 180 -10.86 11.14 0.98
N THR A 181 -10.93 12.20 0.17
CA THR A 181 -11.40 12.16 -1.22
C THR A 181 -10.38 12.82 -2.14
N GLU A 182 -10.52 12.67 -3.46
CA GLU A 182 -9.55 13.26 -4.38
C GLU A 182 -9.74 14.77 -4.49
N ILE A 183 -8.64 15.52 -4.37
CA ILE A 183 -8.56 16.93 -4.73
C ILE A 183 -7.87 16.97 -6.09
N TYR A 184 -8.57 17.42 -7.13
CA TYR A 184 -8.05 17.37 -8.50
C TYR A 184 -7.66 18.74 -9.06
N ASP A 185 -8.13 19.84 -8.46
CA ASP A 185 -7.75 21.19 -8.85
C ASP A 185 -7.86 22.17 -7.67
N VAL A 186 -7.04 23.23 -7.72
CA VAL A 186 -7.08 24.34 -6.78
C VAL A 186 -6.90 25.63 -7.56
N GLN A 187 -7.87 26.53 -7.45
CA GLN A 187 -7.86 27.82 -8.15
C GLN A 187 -7.88 28.95 -7.13
N GLU A 188 -6.99 29.93 -7.30
CA GLU A 188 -6.84 31.09 -6.42
C GLU A 188 -6.79 32.36 -7.27
N ASP A 189 -7.52 33.40 -6.85
CA ASP A 189 -7.50 34.73 -7.50
C ASP A 189 -7.06 35.85 -6.55
N GLY A 190 -6.56 35.50 -5.36
CA GLY A 190 -6.07 36.41 -4.32
C GLY A 190 -7.16 37.01 -3.41
N MET A 191 -8.44 36.86 -3.79
CA MET A 191 -9.61 37.21 -2.98
C MET A 191 -10.37 35.97 -2.53
N SER A 192 -10.31 34.90 -3.33
CA SER A 192 -10.96 33.63 -3.11
C SER A 192 -10.06 32.48 -3.51
N MET A 193 -10.38 31.31 -2.96
CA MET A 193 -9.77 30.04 -3.32
C MET A 193 -10.89 29.00 -3.48
N ASN A 194 -10.81 28.19 -4.52
CA ASN A 194 -11.71 27.07 -4.76
C ASN A 194 -10.90 25.78 -4.75
N LEU A 195 -11.33 24.80 -3.93
CA LEU A 195 -10.82 23.43 -3.97
C LEU A 195 -11.84 22.55 -4.67
N PHE A 196 -11.40 21.85 -5.71
CA PHE A 196 -12.24 20.97 -6.50
C PHE A 196 -12.03 19.52 -6.08
N LEU A 197 -13.11 18.88 -5.63
CA LEU A 197 -13.13 17.53 -5.09
C LEU A 197 -13.88 16.59 -6.02
N LYS A 198 -13.38 15.36 -6.15
CA LYS A 198 -14.13 14.24 -6.72
C LYS A 198 -14.53 13.31 -5.58
N MET A 199 -15.82 13.08 -5.36
CA MET A 199 -16.33 12.21 -4.29
C MET A 199 -16.11 10.74 -4.65
N MET A 200 -15.03 10.14 -4.19
CA MET A 200 -14.61 8.79 -4.63
C MET A 200 -14.57 7.74 -3.51
N THR A 201 -14.80 8.14 -2.26
CA THR A 201 -14.70 7.26 -1.08
C THR A 201 -16.00 7.16 -0.29
N GLY A 202 -17.08 6.76 -0.95
CA GLY A 202 -18.43 6.76 -0.39
C GLY A 202 -19.11 8.14 -0.46
N GLU A 203 -20.16 8.33 0.34
CA GLU A 203 -20.97 9.56 0.33
C GLU A 203 -20.56 10.61 1.38
N GLU A 204 -19.59 10.28 2.24
CA GLU A 204 -18.98 11.19 3.22
C GLU A 204 -17.49 11.32 2.92
N ALA A 205 -16.99 12.55 2.89
CA ALA A 205 -15.57 12.84 2.81
C ALA A 205 -15.16 13.88 3.85
N THR A 206 -13.91 13.79 4.32
CA THR A 206 -13.28 14.79 5.18
C THR A 206 -12.09 15.42 4.45
N VAL A 207 -12.05 16.74 4.43
CA VAL A 207 -10.88 17.54 4.03
C VAL A 207 -10.40 18.29 5.26
N VAL A 208 -9.13 18.09 5.63
CA VAL A 208 -8.48 18.87 6.69
C VAL A 208 -7.43 19.76 6.05
N LEU A 209 -7.60 21.06 6.20
CA LEU A 209 -6.79 22.07 5.53
C LEU A 209 -6.38 23.14 6.54
N ARG A 210 -5.12 23.56 6.47
CA ARG A 210 -4.58 24.67 7.25
C ARG A 210 -4.31 25.87 6.35
N THR A 211 -4.78 27.05 6.75
CA THR A 211 -4.59 28.33 6.06
C THR A 211 -4.81 29.48 7.04
N LYS A 212 -4.01 30.54 6.93
CA LYS A 212 -4.19 31.77 7.72
C LYS A 212 -5.00 32.82 6.96
N THR A 213 -4.93 32.74 5.64
CA THR A 213 -5.42 33.76 4.72
C THR A 213 -6.85 33.49 4.30
N TYR A 214 -7.28 32.22 4.23
CA TYR A 214 -8.59 31.85 3.69
C TYR A 214 -9.52 31.30 4.78
N VAL A 215 -10.82 31.55 4.63
CA VAL A 215 -11.88 31.00 5.48
C VAL A 215 -12.87 30.27 4.56
N PRO A 216 -13.17 28.99 4.81
CA PRO A 216 -14.16 28.25 4.03
C PRO A 216 -15.54 28.88 4.20
N VAL A 217 -16.27 28.95 3.10
CA VAL A 217 -17.66 29.43 3.06
C VAL A 217 -18.56 28.20 2.97
N SER A 218 -19.49 28.10 3.92
CA SER A 218 -20.53 27.06 3.87
C SER A 218 -21.57 27.47 2.85
N ASP A 219 -21.50 26.89 1.66
CA ASP A 219 -22.52 27.04 0.62
C ASP A 219 -23.13 25.66 0.35
N ASP A 220 -24.22 25.34 1.03
CA ASP A 220 -25.01 24.14 0.72
C ASP A 220 -25.65 24.34 -0.67
N VAL A 221 -24.98 23.83 -1.70
CA VAL A 221 -25.37 23.99 -3.10
C VAL A 221 -25.45 22.60 -3.74
N ASN A 222 -26.49 22.38 -4.55
CA ASN A 222 -26.68 21.16 -5.35
C ASN A 222 -26.67 19.84 -4.54
N ASP A 223 -27.53 19.75 -3.52
CA ASP A 223 -27.68 18.56 -2.63
C ASP A 223 -26.45 18.18 -1.80
N ASN A 224 -25.40 19.01 -1.80
CA ASN A 224 -24.22 18.80 -0.97
C ASN A 224 -24.46 19.41 0.41
N THR A 225 -24.08 18.69 1.47
CA THR A 225 -24.05 19.26 2.83
C THR A 225 -22.60 19.46 3.26
N ILE A 226 -22.24 20.69 3.59
CA ILE A 226 -20.89 21.03 4.04
C ILE A 226 -20.94 21.40 5.52
N ARG A 227 -20.13 20.71 6.35
CA ARG A 227 -19.98 21.03 7.77
C ARG A 227 -18.55 21.41 8.05
N ILE A 228 -18.36 22.59 8.63
CA ILE A 228 -17.05 23.17 8.90
C ILE A 228 -16.90 23.30 10.41
N SER A 229 -15.79 22.80 10.95
CA SER A 229 -15.27 23.19 12.26
C SER A 229 -13.84 23.70 12.11
N CYS A 230 -13.41 24.54 13.05
CA CYS A 230 -12.10 25.18 13.01
C CYS A 230 -11.42 25.06 14.37
N ASP A 231 -10.13 24.78 14.36
CA ASP A 231 -9.22 24.87 15.50
C ASP A 231 -7.98 25.68 15.06
N ASP A 232 -7.83 26.87 15.61
CA ASP A 232 -6.91 27.93 15.15
C ASP A 232 -7.02 28.22 13.64
N ASP A 233 -5.99 27.88 12.87
CA ASP A 233 -5.90 28.05 11.42
C ASP A 233 -6.13 26.72 10.68
N THR A 234 -6.64 25.69 11.37
CA THR A 234 -6.94 24.36 10.81
C THR A 234 -8.45 24.16 10.70
N TYR A 235 -8.91 23.94 9.47
CA TYR A 235 -10.29 23.68 9.13
C TYR A 235 -10.52 22.19 8.92
N PHE A 236 -11.56 21.66 9.56
CA PHE A 236 -12.07 20.31 9.37
C PHE A 236 -13.39 20.41 8.62
N ILE A 237 -13.38 20.01 7.36
CA ILE A 237 -14.49 20.18 6.44
C ILE A 237 -15.04 18.80 6.11
N LYS A 238 -16.23 18.49 6.62
CA LYS A 238 -16.98 17.30 6.22
C LYS A 238 -17.90 17.64 5.06
N VAL A 239 -17.85 16.80 4.04
CA VAL A 239 -18.61 16.95 2.80
C VAL A 239 -19.48 15.72 2.62
N MET A 240 -20.80 15.92 2.54
CA MET A 240 -21.75 14.87 2.17
C MET A 240 -22.22 15.13 0.74
N SER A 241 -22.04 14.15 -0.14
CA SER A 241 -22.49 14.22 -1.53
C SER A 241 -22.57 12.82 -2.13
N LYS A 242 -23.27 12.66 -3.26
CA LYS A 242 -23.35 11.36 -3.95
C LYS A 242 -21.97 10.96 -4.47
N LEU A 243 -21.70 9.66 -4.42
CA LEU A 243 -20.50 9.09 -5.02
C LEU A 243 -20.39 9.47 -6.51
N GLY A 244 -19.18 9.86 -6.92
CA GLY A 244 -18.84 10.29 -8.28
C GLY A 244 -19.10 11.77 -8.57
N ASN A 245 -19.78 12.49 -7.69
CA ASN A 245 -20.03 13.92 -7.87
C ASN A 245 -18.75 14.75 -7.74
N ASP A 246 -18.74 15.86 -8.48
CA ASP A 246 -17.79 16.94 -8.29
C ASP A 246 -18.34 17.92 -7.24
N VAL A 247 -17.51 18.29 -6.26
CA VAL A 247 -17.85 19.26 -5.21
C VAL A 247 -16.80 20.36 -5.21
N VAL A 248 -17.24 21.61 -5.08
CA VAL A 248 -16.34 22.77 -4.96
C VAL A 248 -16.44 23.31 -3.54
N LEU A 249 -15.32 23.32 -2.83
CA LEU A 249 -15.21 24.03 -1.56
C LEU A 249 -14.71 25.45 -1.84
N ASN A 250 -15.58 26.43 -1.56
CA ASN A 250 -15.26 27.84 -1.74
C ASN A 250 -14.66 28.42 -0.47
N PHE A 251 -13.65 29.26 -0.62
CA PHE A 251 -13.01 29.98 0.46
C PHE A 251 -12.90 31.45 0.10
N GLN A 252 -13.08 32.30 1.10
CA GLN A 252 -12.87 33.74 0.97
C GLN A 252 -11.70 34.18 1.82
N ARG A 253 -10.96 35.18 1.34
CA ARG A 253 -9.87 35.76 2.10
C ARG A 253 -10.41 36.36 3.42
N ARG A 254 -9.73 36.06 4.52
CA ARG A 254 -10.01 36.58 5.87
C ARG A 254 -9.91 38.11 5.80
N CYS A 255 -11.03 38.80 6.05
CA CYS A 255 -11.02 40.26 6.14
C CYS A 255 -10.16 40.68 7.34
N GLU A 256 -9.06 41.40 7.08
CA GLU A 256 -8.30 42.06 8.13
C GLU A 256 -9.23 43.12 8.77
N LYS A 257 -9.52 42.97 10.07
CA LYS A 257 -10.09 44.09 10.83
C LYS A 257 -9.01 45.17 10.88
N THR A 258 -9.17 46.21 10.06
CA THR A 258 -8.41 47.45 10.21
C THR A 258 -8.59 47.93 11.64
N THR A 259 -7.51 47.91 12.41
CA THR A 259 -7.49 48.34 13.80
C THR A 259 -7.47 49.87 13.87
#